data_AF-A0A1H0LJM9-F1
#
_entry.id   AF-A0A1H0LJM9-F1
#
_cell.length_a   1.000
_cell.length_b   1.000
_cell.length_c   1.000
_cell.angle_alpha   90.00
_cell.angle_beta   90.00
_cell.angle_gamma   90.00
#
_symmetry.space_group_name_H-M   'P 1'
#
loop_
_entity.id
_entity.type
_entity.pdbx_description
1 polymer ?
#
loop_
_entity_poly.entity_id
_entity_poly.type
_entity_poly.pdbx_seq_one_letter_code
_entity_poly.pdbx_strand_id
1 'polypeptide(L)'
;MVKSALPTTITAAGQTVTYSFLVTNTGNVSLTNPVVTDTAFTGTGTPSSITCPAITLAPGGSTTCTSTYVATQADADAGTISNTATATATPPPGDGAPTSEPSTATVTVTPGPAITLVKSASPSTITAAGQTVTYSFVVTNSGNVTLTDATVTDGTFSGTGTRPSITCPPAPLRWPLAHR
;
A
#
# COMPACT_ATOMS: atom_id res chain seq x y z
N MET A 1 22.48 10.41 8.95
CA MET A 1 21.05 10.72 8.84
C MET A 1 20.27 9.61 9.53
N VAL A 2 19.14 9.91 10.16
CA VAL A 2 18.20 8.91 10.68
C VAL A 2 16.88 9.06 9.93
N LYS A 3 16.41 7.98 9.32
CA LYS A 3 15.13 7.92 8.60
C LYS A 3 14.06 7.24 9.47
N SER A 4 12.84 7.75 9.42
CA SER A 4 11.67 7.15 10.05
C SER A 4 10.43 7.29 9.15
N ALA A 5 9.39 6.51 9.45
CA ALA A 5 8.12 6.55 8.76
C ALA A 5 6.97 6.59 9.77
N LEU A 6 5.91 7.34 9.46
CA LEU A 6 4.69 7.38 10.24
C LEU A 6 3.45 7.39 9.32
N PRO A 7 2.47 6.49 9.53
CA PRO A 7 2.51 5.37 10.48
C PRO A 7 3.52 4.28 10.06
N THR A 8 3.97 3.45 11.00
CA THR A 8 4.81 2.26 10.72
C THR A 8 3.99 1.05 10.29
N THR A 9 2.66 1.13 10.43
CA THR A 9 1.71 0.10 10.00
C THR A 9 0.53 0.75 9.29
N ILE A 10 0.15 0.22 8.14
CA ILE A 10 -1.08 0.58 7.42
C ILE A 10 -1.92 -0.67 7.15
N THR A 11 -3.18 -0.47 6.80
CA THR A 11 -4.18 -1.55 6.64
C THR A 11 -4.93 -1.49 5.31
N ALA A 12 -4.58 -0.60 4.40
CA ALA A 12 -5.25 -0.47 3.11
C ALA A 12 -4.42 0.38 2.15
N ALA A 13 -4.59 0.14 0.86
CA ALA A 13 -4.19 1.08 -0.18
C ALA A 13 -4.86 2.45 0.02
N GLY A 14 -4.23 3.51 -0.47
CA GLY A 14 -4.67 4.89 -0.31
C GLY A 14 -4.27 5.54 1.03
N GLN A 15 -3.78 4.77 2.01
CA GLN A 15 -3.22 5.35 3.23
C GLN A 15 -1.90 6.07 2.94
N THR A 16 -1.72 7.23 3.57
CA THR A 16 -0.53 8.05 3.41
C THR A 16 0.48 7.76 4.50
N VAL A 17 1.73 7.50 4.10
CA VAL A 17 2.91 7.39 4.95
C VAL A 17 3.71 8.68 4.82
N THR A 18 4.12 9.26 5.95
CA THR A 18 5.08 10.37 5.98
C THR A 18 6.45 9.83 6.38
N TYR A 19 7.43 9.98 5.48
CA TYR A 19 8.84 9.74 5.75
C TYR A 19 9.48 11.00 6.32
N SER A 20 10.23 10.84 7.40
CA SER A 20 11.03 11.88 8.03
C SER A 20 12.51 11.52 7.96
N PHE A 21 13.35 12.51 7.67
CA PHE A 21 14.78 12.36 7.47
C PHE A 21 15.51 13.37 8.35
N LEU A 22 15.98 12.93 9.52
CA LEU A 22 16.78 13.76 10.42
C LEU A 22 18.23 13.80 9.91
N VAL A 23 18.61 14.92 9.31
CA VAL A 23 19.97 15.20 8.84
C VAL A 23 20.68 16.01 9.89
N THR A 24 21.81 15.51 10.40
CA THR A 24 22.63 16.17 11.42
C THR A 24 24.02 16.38 10.88
N ASN A 25 24.55 17.60 11.02
CA ASN A 25 25.95 17.88 10.76
C ASN A 25 26.79 17.42 11.96
N THR A 26 27.51 16.31 11.81
CA THR A 26 28.39 15.77 12.84
C THR A 26 29.84 16.25 12.70
N GLY A 27 30.12 17.09 11.72
CA GLY A 27 31.44 17.69 11.49
C GLY A 27 31.67 18.94 12.33
N ASN A 28 32.82 19.57 12.10
CA ASN A 28 33.25 20.81 12.76
C ASN A 28 33.13 22.06 11.88
N VAL A 29 32.68 21.92 10.63
CA VAL A 29 32.43 23.02 9.69
C VAL A 29 30.93 23.15 9.40
N SER A 30 30.47 24.35 9.05
CA SER A 30 29.08 24.55 8.65
C SER A 30 28.81 23.94 7.28
N LEU A 31 27.68 23.26 7.12
CA LEU A 31 27.21 22.67 5.86
C LEU A 31 25.99 23.44 5.36
N THR A 32 25.84 23.52 4.04
CA THR A 32 24.71 24.18 3.38
C THR A 32 24.00 23.24 2.42
N ASN A 33 22.77 23.58 2.04
CA ASN A 33 21.98 22.90 1.03
C ASN A 33 21.92 21.36 1.24
N PRO A 34 21.37 20.88 2.38
CA PRO A 34 21.22 19.46 2.60
C PRO A 34 20.27 18.87 1.56
N VAL A 35 20.71 17.79 0.91
CA VAL A 35 19.96 17.02 -0.08
C VAL A 35 19.81 15.59 0.43
N VAL A 36 18.60 15.05 0.32
CA VAL A 36 18.33 13.65 0.62
C VAL A 36 17.94 12.94 -0.67
N THR A 37 18.53 11.77 -0.90
CA THR A 37 18.28 10.95 -2.08
C THR A 37 17.86 9.56 -1.62
N ASP A 38 16.68 9.13 -2.05
CA ASP A 38 16.28 7.72 -1.90
C ASP A 38 17.14 6.86 -2.84
N THR A 39 17.78 5.83 -2.29
CA THR A 39 18.66 4.91 -3.03
C THR A 39 17.99 3.57 -3.32
N ALA A 40 16.97 3.20 -2.57
CA ALA A 40 16.12 2.05 -2.83
C ALA A 40 14.72 2.26 -2.26
N PHE A 41 13.69 1.90 -3.05
CA PHE A 41 12.30 2.00 -2.65
C PHE A 41 11.52 0.80 -3.20
N THR A 42 10.79 0.09 -2.33
CA THR A 42 9.99 -1.08 -2.76
C THR A 42 8.53 -0.74 -3.05
N GLY A 43 8.09 0.48 -2.70
CA GLY A 43 6.74 0.93 -3.02
C GLY A 43 6.55 1.09 -4.52
N THR A 44 5.36 0.78 -4.98
CA THR A 44 5.00 0.73 -6.41
C THR A 44 4.42 2.05 -6.94
N GLY A 45 4.09 3.00 -6.06
CA GLY A 45 3.67 4.35 -6.41
C GLY A 45 4.84 5.34 -6.49
N THR A 46 4.52 6.63 -6.59
CA THR A 46 5.52 7.72 -6.63
C THR A 46 5.47 8.55 -5.33
N PRO A 47 6.55 8.57 -4.52
CA PRO A 47 6.66 9.49 -3.40
C PRO A 47 6.67 10.95 -3.84
N SER A 48 6.25 11.86 -2.97
CA SER A 48 6.41 13.30 -3.19
C SER A 48 7.89 13.72 -3.15
N SER A 49 8.20 14.92 -3.65
CA SER A 49 9.53 15.50 -3.53
C SER A 49 9.95 15.66 -2.06
N ILE A 50 11.19 15.31 -1.74
CA ILE A 50 11.75 15.53 -0.40
C ILE A 50 12.01 17.02 -0.20
N THR A 51 11.53 17.57 0.91
CA THR A 51 11.69 18.99 1.26
C THR A 51 12.42 19.13 2.59
N CYS A 52 13.47 19.97 2.61
CA CYS A 52 14.24 20.30 3.81
C CYS A 52 13.97 21.77 4.22
N PRO A 53 13.50 22.04 5.45
CA PRO A 53 13.13 23.40 5.86
C PRO A 53 14.36 24.31 6.10
N ALA A 54 15.43 23.77 6.68
CA ALA A 54 16.68 24.51 6.88
C ALA A 54 17.71 24.15 5.80
N ILE A 55 18.34 25.18 5.25
CA ILE A 55 19.38 25.07 4.20
C ILE A 55 20.80 25.28 4.72
N THR A 56 20.98 25.45 6.03
CA THR A 56 22.29 25.63 6.67
C THR A 56 22.31 24.90 8.00
N LEU A 57 23.36 24.12 8.23
CA LEU A 57 23.59 23.31 9.41
C LEU A 57 24.95 23.68 10.00
N ALA A 58 24.95 24.42 11.10
CA ALA A 58 26.15 24.60 11.92
C ALA A 58 26.67 23.25 12.44
N PRO A 59 27.91 23.16 12.93
CA PRO A 59 28.39 21.97 13.66
C PRO A 59 27.41 21.56 14.76
N GLY A 60 26.98 20.29 14.75
CA GLY A 60 25.95 19.76 15.66
C GLY A 60 24.50 20.13 15.32
N GLY A 61 24.28 21.03 14.36
CA GLY A 61 22.95 21.43 13.90
C GLY A 61 22.26 20.34 13.07
N SER A 62 20.92 20.37 13.06
CA SER A 62 20.10 19.39 12.35
C SER A 62 18.90 20.01 11.65
N THR A 63 18.37 19.29 10.66
CA THR A 63 17.12 19.59 9.96
C THR A 63 16.35 18.30 9.72
N THR A 64 15.02 18.36 9.76
CA THR A 64 14.18 17.23 9.40
C THR A 64 13.58 17.48 8.03
N CYS A 65 14.07 16.77 7.02
CA CYS A 65 13.44 16.77 5.71
C CYS A 65 12.24 15.80 5.72
N THR A 66 11.26 16.02 4.85
CA THR A 66 10.06 15.18 4.78
C THR A 66 9.65 14.84 3.35
N SER A 67 9.00 13.69 3.18
CA SER A 67 8.28 13.29 1.98
C SER A 67 7.09 12.41 2.36
N THR A 68 6.04 12.41 1.54
CA THR A 68 4.85 11.58 1.69
C THR A 68 4.75 10.55 0.57
N TYR A 69 4.10 9.43 0.88
CA TYR A 69 3.84 8.34 -0.04
C TYR A 69 2.43 7.79 0.18
N VAL A 70 1.66 7.63 -0.89
CA VAL A 70 0.33 7.01 -0.84
C VAL A 70 0.47 5.55 -1.24
N ALA A 71 0.16 4.64 -0.33
CA ALA A 71 0.28 3.21 -0.57
C ALA A 71 -0.66 2.75 -1.71
N THR A 72 -0.17 1.88 -2.58
CA THR A 72 -0.96 1.31 -3.67
C THR A 72 -1.56 -0.05 -3.27
N GLN A 73 -2.41 -0.61 -4.13
CA GLN A 73 -2.88 -1.98 -3.95
C GLN A 73 -1.76 -3.01 -4.04
N ALA A 74 -0.78 -2.81 -4.92
CA ALA A 74 0.35 -3.75 -5.03
C ALA A 74 1.21 -3.73 -3.76
N ASP A 75 1.29 -2.59 -3.06
CA ASP A 75 1.97 -2.54 -1.76
C ASP A 75 1.20 -3.29 -0.68
N ALA A 76 -0.13 -3.17 -0.68
CA ALA A 76 -0.98 -3.93 0.23
C ALA A 76 -0.89 -5.44 -0.01
N ASP A 77 -0.84 -5.86 -1.27
CA ASP A 77 -0.64 -7.25 -1.66
C ASP A 77 0.79 -7.75 -1.31
N ALA A 78 1.80 -6.87 -1.36
CA ALA A 78 3.18 -7.18 -0.96
C ALA A 78 3.39 -7.24 0.56
N GLY A 79 2.55 -6.58 1.36
CA GLY A 79 2.58 -6.64 2.82
C GLY A 79 3.65 -5.76 3.49
N THR A 80 4.54 -5.12 2.73
CA THR A 80 5.62 -4.28 3.28
C THR A 80 6.12 -3.24 2.28
N ILE A 81 6.51 -2.07 2.79
CA ILE A 81 7.13 -0.99 2.02
C ILE A 81 8.44 -0.59 2.73
N SER A 82 9.57 -0.74 2.05
CA SER A 82 10.88 -0.33 2.56
C SER A 82 11.41 0.83 1.74
N ASN A 83 12.01 1.81 2.42
CA ASN A 83 12.67 2.94 1.79
C ASN A 83 14.02 3.23 2.43
N THR A 84 15.09 3.19 1.63
CA THR A 84 16.47 3.48 2.01
C THR A 84 16.95 4.77 1.35
N ALA A 85 17.62 5.63 2.11
CA ALA A 85 18.13 6.92 1.60
C ALA A 85 19.49 7.28 2.17
N THR A 86 20.19 8.18 1.49
CA THR A 86 21.40 8.88 1.97
C THR A 86 21.16 10.40 1.99
N ALA A 87 21.97 11.12 2.76
CA ALA A 87 21.98 12.58 2.75
C ALA A 87 23.36 13.10 2.35
N THR A 88 23.39 14.19 1.58
CA THR A 88 24.58 14.97 1.27
C THR A 88 24.36 16.44 1.64
N ALA A 89 25.44 17.20 1.74
CA ALA A 89 25.39 18.65 1.92
C ALA A 89 26.64 19.30 1.34
N THR A 90 26.58 20.60 1.10
CA THR A 90 27.68 21.39 0.54
C THR A 90 28.54 22.00 1.65
N PRO A 91 29.84 21.65 1.75
CA PRO A 91 30.77 22.26 2.70
C PRO A 91 31.34 23.58 2.15
N PRO A 92 32.16 24.31 2.93
CA PRO A 92 32.93 25.43 2.42
C PRO A 92 33.86 25.01 1.25
N PRO A 93 34.23 25.95 0.35
CA PRO A 93 35.15 25.64 -0.75
C PRO A 93 36.46 25.04 -0.27
N GLY A 94 36.92 23.98 -0.93
CA GLY A 94 38.15 23.25 -0.60
C GLY A 94 37.91 21.90 0.08
N ASP A 95 36.70 21.67 0.61
CA ASP A 95 36.30 20.40 1.22
C ASP A 95 35.44 19.55 0.28
N GLY A 96 35.51 18.22 0.42
CA GLY A 96 34.63 17.28 -0.28
C GLY A 96 33.24 17.20 0.36
N ALA A 97 32.19 17.09 -0.46
CA ALA A 97 30.82 16.98 0.04
C ALA A 97 30.63 15.70 0.87
N PRO A 98 30.26 15.79 2.17
CA PRO A 98 30.02 14.61 2.98
C PRO A 98 28.76 13.87 2.49
N THR A 99 28.79 12.54 2.62
CA THR A 99 27.64 11.67 2.40
C THR A 99 27.39 10.86 3.66
N SER A 100 26.14 10.74 4.10
CA SER A 100 25.79 9.90 5.23
C SER A 100 25.77 8.42 4.84
N GLU A 101 25.96 7.55 5.83
CA GLU A 101 25.55 6.15 5.70
C GLU A 101 24.08 6.03 5.29
N PRO A 102 23.70 4.97 4.55
CA PRO A 102 22.30 4.68 4.24
C PRO A 102 21.46 4.50 5.49
N SER A 103 20.22 5.01 5.46
CA SER A 103 19.23 4.80 6.51
C SER A 103 17.92 4.30 5.92
N THR A 104 17.37 3.24 6.51
CA THR A 104 16.17 2.54 6.02
C THR A 104 15.02 2.70 7.00
N ALA A 105 13.82 2.94 6.48
CA ALA A 105 12.57 2.84 7.21
C ALA A 105 11.62 1.86 6.51
N THR A 106 10.92 1.06 7.31
CA THR A 106 9.99 0.03 6.83
C THR A 106 8.59 0.32 7.38
N VAL A 107 7.59 0.16 6.52
CA VAL A 107 6.17 0.21 6.87
C VAL A 107 5.55 -1.16 6.58
N THR A 108 4.89 -1.74 7.56
CA THR A 108 4.15 -2.99 7.42
C THR A 108 2.75 -2.70 6.89
N VAL A 109 2.26 -3.52 5.97
CA VAL A 109 0.85 -3.53 5.57
C VAL A 109 0.19 -4.77 6.15
N THR A 110 -0.75 -4.59 7.08
CA THR A 110 -1.43 -5.73 7.72
C THR A 110 -2.48 -6.31 6.78
N PRO A 111 -2.34 -7.56 6.33
CA PRO A 111 -3.34 -8.19 5.48
C PRO A 111 -4.61 -8.50 6.28
N GLY A 112 -5.74 -8.22 5.67
CA GLY A 112 -7.09 -8.45 6.18
C GLY A 112 -7.96 -9.02 5.06
N PRO A 113 -7.72 -10.26 4.60
CA PRO A 113 -8.52 -10.89 3.57
C PRO A 113 -9.95 -11.13 4.08
N ALA A 114 -10.95 -10.80 3.28
CA ALA A 114 -12.35 -11.06 3.61
C ALA A 114 -13.19 -11.14 2.34
N ILE A 115 -14.24 -11.96 2.36
CA ILE A 115 -15.19 -12.10 1.26
C ILE A 115 -16.62 -12.06 1.78
N THR A 116 -17.52 -11.54 0.96
CA THR A 116 -18.96 -11.69 1.15
C THR A 116 -19.57 -12.37 -0.07
N LEU A 117 -20.66 -13.10 0.16
CA LEU A 117 -21.40 -13.83 -0.87
C LEU A 117 -22.88 -13.46 -0.77
N VAL A 118 -23.47 -13.06 -1.89
CA VAL A 118 -24.92 -12.89 -2.03
C VAL A 118 -25.43 -13.94 -3.01
N LYS A 119 -26.39 -14.75 -2.57
CA LYS A 119 -27.11 -15.72 -3.40
C LYS A 119 -28.53 -15.21 -3.67
N SER A 120 -28.93 -15.17 -4.93
CA SER A 120 -30.28 -14.81 -5.36
C SER A 120 -30.87 -15.85 -6.30
N ALA A 121 -32.20 -15.88 -6.39
CA ALA A 121 -32.95 -16.77 -7.28
C ALA A 121 -34.00 -15.97 -8.05
N SER A 122 -34.15 -16.26 -9.34
CA SER A 122 -35.17 -15.65 -10.20
C SER A 122 -35.81 -16.71 -11.12
N PRO A 123 -37.14 -16.87 -11.10
CA PRO A 123 -38.08 -16.19 -10.21
C PRO A 123 -37.97 -16.73 -8.77
N SER A 124 -38.36 -15.90 -7.79
CA SER A 124 -38.39 -16.28 -6.37
C SER A 124 -39.59 -17.17 -6.01
N THR A 125 -40.56 -17.30 -6.91
CA THR A 125 -41.75 -18.13 -6.77
C THR A 125 -41.92 -19.01 -8.00
N ILE A 126 -42.36 -20.25 -7.77
CA ILE A 126 -42.64 -21.23 -8.83
C ILE A 126 -44.16 -21.37 -8.90
N THR A 127 -44.74 -21.15 -10.07
CA THR A 127 -46.19 -21.16 -10.29
C THR A 127 -46.66 -22.32 -11.17
N ALA A 128 -45.74 -23.02 -11.84
CA ALA A 128 -46.04 -24.18 -12.66
C ALA A 128 -44.86 -25.18 -12.69
N ALA A 129 -45.17 -26.46 -12.91
CA ALA A 129 -44.16 -27.48 -13.15
C ALA A 129 -43.38 -27.18 -14.45
N GLY A 130 -42.06 -27.42 -14.44
CA GLY A 130 -41.17 -27.15 -15.58
C GLY A 130 -40.61 -25.72 -15.64
N GLN A 131 -40.99 -24.82 -14.72
CA GLN A 131 -40.44 -23.47 -14.66
C GLN A 131 -38.96 -23.49 -14.25
N THR A 132 -38.11 -22.81 -15.03
CA THR A 132 -36.68 -22.66 -14.71
C THR A 132 -36.46 -21.58 -13.66
N VAL A 133 -35.66 -21.90 -12.64
CA VAL A 133 -35.16 -20.92 -11.65
C VAL A 133 -33.67 -20.72 -11.89
N THR A 134 -33.29 -19.48 -12.19
CA THR A 134 -31.90 -19.07 -12.31
C THR A 134 -31.38 -18.65 -10.94
N TYR A 135 -30.27 -19.25 -10.51
CA TYR A 135 -29.55 -18.84 -9.31
C TYR A 135 -28.35 -17.98 -9.71
N SER A 136 -28.13 -16.89 -8.98
CA SER A 136 -26.98 -16.00 -9.17
C SER A 136 -26.21 -15.87 -7.87
N PHE A 137 -24.88 -15.81 -7.99
CA PHE A 137 -23.95 -15.70 -6.88
C PHE A 137 -23.05 -14.50 -7.12
N VAL A 138 -23.07 -13.53 -6.22
CA VAL A 138 -22.18 -12.36 -6.26
C VAL A 138 -21.16 -12.51 -5.14
N VAL A 139 -19.91 -12.78 -5.52
CA VAL A 139 -18.76 -12.81 -4.60
C VAL A 139 -18.10 -11.44 -4.60
N THR A 140 -17.92 -10.85 -3.42
CA THR A 140 -17.27 -9.55 -3.26
C THR A 140 -16.06 -9.70 -2.35
N ASN A 141 -14.89 -9.21 -2.78
CA ASN A 141 -13.77 -9.02 -1.88
C ASN A 141 -14.05 -7.82 -0.97
N SER A 142 -14.21 -8.13 0.31
CA SER A 142 -14.44 -7.16 1.39
C SER A 142 -13.22 -7.02 2.30
N GLY A 143 -12.07 -7.53 1.85
CA GLY A 143 -10.77 -7.37 2.48
C GLY A 143 -9.85 -6.41 1.73
N ASN A 144 -8.68 -6.17 2.28
CA ASN A 144 -7.72 -5.17 1.79
C ASN A 144 -6.64 -5.71 0.84
N VAL A 145 -6.65 -7.01 0.56
CA VAL A 145 -5.70 -7.70 -0.33
C VAL A 145 -6.44 -8.27 -1.53
N THR A 146 -5.79 -8.32 -2.69
CA THR A 146 -6.33 -8.97 -3.88
C THR A 146 -6.51 -10.47 -3.63
N LEU A 147 -7.70 -10.99 -3.92
CA LEU A 147 -8.01 -12.43 -3.82
C LEU A 147 -8.10 -13.04 -5.22
N THR A 148 -7.52 -14.23 -5.40
CA THR A 148 -7.60 -15.02 -6.64
C THR A 148 -8.37 -16.31 -6.38
N ASP A 149 -8.80 -16.96 -7.46
CA ASP A 149 -9.35 -18.33 -7.44
C ASP A 149 -10.56 -18.50 -6.50
N ALA A 150 -11.41 -17.47 -6.44
CA ALA A 150 -12.65 -17.53 -5.69
C ALA A 150 -13.56 -18.64 -6.26
N THR A 151 -13.90 -19.60 -5.42
CA THR A 151 -14.84 -20.68 -5.74
C THR A 151 -16.08 -20.57 -4.89
N VAL A 152 -17.23 -20.91 -5.48
CA VAL A 152 -18.51 -20.98 -4.76
C VAL A 152 -18.93 -22.44 -4.72
N THR A 153 -19.16 -22.94 -3.51
CA THR A 153 -19.74 -24.27 -3.27
C THR A 153 -21.16 -24.07 -2.76
N ASP A 154 -22.16 -24.48 -3.54
CA ASP A 154 -23.54 -24.52 -3.07
C ASP A 154 -23.81 -25.84 -2.35
N GLY A 155 -24.30 -25.74 -1.11
CA GLY A 155 -24.47 -26.89 -0.21
C GLY A 155 -25.78 -27.64 -0.49
N THR A 156 -26.72 -27.50 0.43
CA THR A 156 -28.02 -28.17 0.34
C THR A 156 -28.86 -27.59 -0.79
N PHE A 157 -29.32 -28.47 -1.68
CA PHE A 157 -30.29 -28.14 -2.72
C PHE A 157 -31.51 -29.01 -2.47
N SER A 158 -32.65 -28.38 -2.20
CA SER A 158 -33.91 -29.04 -1.92
C SER A 158 -34.75 -29.31 -3.17
N GLY A 159 -34.35 -28.77 -4.32
CA GLY A 159 -35.00 -29.04 -5.60
C GLY A 159 -34.79 -30.50 -6.03
N THR A 160 -35.80 -31.07 -6.68
CA THR A 160 -35.76 -32.44 -7.21
C THR A 160 -35.25 -32.53 -8.65
N GLY A 161 -35.06 -31.39 -9.32
CA GLY A 161 -34.49 -31.29 -10.67
C GLY A 161 -32.96 -31.39 -10.69
N THR A 162 -32.38 -31.32 -11.89
CA THR A 162 -30.91 -31.27 -12.07
C THR A 162 -30.33 -30.08 -11.32
N ARG A 163 -29.30 -30.32 -10.51
CA ARG A 163 -28.60 -29.24 -9.80
C ARG A 163 -27.96 -28.26 -10.80
N PRO A 164 -28.08 -26.95 -10.57
CA PRO A 164 -27.37 -25.98 -11.40
C PRO A 164 -25.85 -26.13 -11.22
N SER A 165 -25.12 -26.09 -12.33
CA SER A 165 -23.66 -25.96 -12.29
C SER A 165 -23.30 -24.50 -12.00
N ILE A 166 -22.40 -24.29 -11.06
CA ILE A 166 -21.86 -22.96 -10.76
C ILE A 166 -20.67 -22.74 -11.68
N THR A 167 -20.68 -21.64 -12.43
CA THR A 167 -19.52 -21.18 -13.20
C THR A 167 -19.14 -19.79 -12.71
N CYS A 168 -17.95 -19.69 -12.10
CA CYS A 168 -17.34 -18.42 -11.75
C CYS A 168 -16.27 -18.10 -12.80
N PRO A 169 -16.34 -16.96 -13.50
CA PRO A 169 -15.24 -16.53 -14.36
C PRO A 169 -13.98 -16.33 -13.51
N PRO A 170 -12.80 -16.78 -13.96
CA PRO A 170 -11.55 -16.47 -13.29
C PRO A 170 -11.29 -14.97 -13.42
N ALA A 171 -11.43 -14.24 -12.31
CA ALA A 171 -11.06 -12.84 -12.23
C ALA A 171 -10.55 -12.52 -10.82
N PRO A 172 -9.49 -11.71 -10.68
CA PRO A 172 -9.07 -11.24 -9.37
C PRO A 172 -10.20 -10.41 -8.77
N LEU A 173 -10.62 -10.76 -7.55
CA LEU A 173 -11.58 -9.94 -6.81
C LEU A 173 -10.82 -8.74 -6.25
N ARG A 174 -10.84 -7.63 -7.00
CA ARG A 174 -10.28 -6.37 -6.53
C ARG A 174 -11.22 -5.75 -5.50
N TRP A 175 -10.65 -5.20 -4.44
CA TRP A 175 -11.38 -4.31 -3.52
C TRP A 175 -12.06 -3.20 -4.33
N PRO A 176 -13.31 -2.80 -4.01
CA PRO A 176 -13.98 -1.78 -4.77
C PRO A 176 -13.14 -0.50 -4.79
N LEU A 177 -12.81 -0.03 -6.00
CA LEU A 177 -12.51 1.37 -6.23
C LEU A 177 -13.69 2.14 -5.67
N ALA A 178 -13.44 3.02 -4.70
CA ALA A 178 -14.40 4.04 -4.34
C ALA A 178 -14.73 4.83 -5.63
N HIS A 179 -15.88 4.52 -6.24
CA HIS A 179 -16.40 5.31 -7.33
C HIS A 179 -16.76 6.69 -6.78
N ARG A 180 -16.08 7.72 -7.30
CA ARG A 180 -16.60 9.09 -7.31
C ARG A 180 -17.91 9.15 -8.08
#